data_AF-A0A1Y3CI46-F1
#
_entry.id   AF-A0A1Y3CI46-F1
#
_cell.length_a   1.000
_cell.length_b   1.000
_cell.length_c   1.000
_cell.angle_alpha   90.00
_cell.angle_beta   90.00
_cell.angle_gamma   90.00
#
_symmetry.space_group_name_H-M   'P 1'
#
loop_
_entity.id
_entity.type
_entity.pdbx_description
1 polymer ?
#
loop_
_entity_poly.entity_id
_entity_poly.type
_entity_poly.pdbx_seq_one_letter_code
_entity_poly.pdbx_strand_id
1 'polypeptide(L)'
;MLEMKNKAKQSRGKFKRYQVVLELDQIAIHPDFQGLGLSKALIVESLKDVENELLAKNQKIKSVLVTTGGNNFAKKIYEDLFNAQEVAIISDLYSAPEVYLKANREGLVFLDARII
;
A
#
# COMPACT_ATOMS: atom_id res chain seq x y z
N MET A 1 -38.97 -26.55 18.74
CA MET A 1 -37.85 -27.23 18.05
C MET A 1 -37.77 -26.85 16.56
N LEU A 2 -38.00 -25.57 16.20
CA LEU A 2 -37.96 -25.09 14.80
C LEU A 2 -37.12 -23.80 14.62
N GLU A 3 -36.62 -23.19 15.69
CA GLU A 3 -35.83 -21.94 15.62
C GLU A 3 -34.32 -22.13 15.56
N MET A 4 -33.80 -23.35 15.73
CA MET A 4 -32.34 -23.57 15.75
C MET A 4 -31.74 -23.96 14.39
N LYS A 5 -32.55 -24.10 13.32
CA LYS A 5 -32.06 -24.48 11.99
C LYS A 5 -31.75 -23.32 11.05
N ASN A 6 -32.10 -22.07 11.40
CA ASN A 6 -31.86 -20.91 10.53
C ASN A 6 -30.56 -20.13 10.80
N LYS A 7 -29.76 -20.50 11.81
CA LYS A 7 -28.42 -19.91 12.03
C LYS A 7 -27.29 -20.64 11.27
N ALA A 8 -27.58 -21.76 10.62
CA ALA A 8 -26.59 -22.58 9.91
C ALA A 8 -26.50 -22.30 8.40
N LYS A 9 -26.95 -21.12 7.94
CA LYS A 9 -26.89 -20.72 6.51
C LYS A 9 -26.21 -19.37 6.27
N GLN A 10 -25.30 -18.97 7.16
CA GLN A 10 -24.51 -17.73 7.01
C GLN A 10 -23.02 -17.95 7.27
N SER A 11 -22.44 -18.97 6.62
CA SER A 11 -20.99 -19.18 6.59
C SER A 11 -20.51 -19.59 5.20
N ARG A 12 -20.89 -18.82 4.16
CA ARG A 12 -20.03 -18.71 2.97
C ARG A 12 -19.06 -17.56 3.25
N GLY A 13 -17.81 -17.92 3.50
CA GLY A 13 -16.78 -17.08 4.11
C GLY A 13 -16.62 -15.72 3.44
N LYS A 14 -16.90 -14.64 4.19
CA LYS A 14 -16.46 -13.30 3.83
C LYS A 14 -15.15 -13.04 4.57
N PHE A 15 -14.02 -13.14 3.88
CA PHE A 15 -12.72 -12.66 4.38
C PHE A 15 -12.68 -11.12 4.41
N LYS A 16 -13.57 -10.47 5.16
CA LYS A 16 -13.56 -9.01 5.30
C LYS A 16 -12.47 -8.64 6.30
N ARG A 17 -11.28 -8.29 5.81
CA ARG A 17 -10.22 -7.74 6.66
C ARG A 17 -10.47 -6.25 6.88
N TYR A 18 -10.55 -5.82 8.14
CA TYR A 18 -10.62 -4.40 8.51
C TYR A 18 -9.31 -3.65 8.14
N GLN A 19 -8.22 -4.39 8.07
CA GLN A 19 -6.88 -3.89 7.80
C GLN A 19 -6.35 -4.49 6.49
N VAL A 20 -6.02 -3.62 5.54
CA VAL A 20 -5.53 -3.98 4.21
C VAL A 20 -4.02 -3.80 4.14
N VAL A 21 -3.34 -4.81 3.61
CA VAL A 21 -1.97 -4.66 3.12
C VAL A 21 -2.09 -4.30 1.65
N LEU A 22 -1.60 -3.13 1.29
CA LEU A 22 -1.62 -2.65 -0.09
C LEU A 22 -0.25 -2.87 -0.71
N GLU A 23 -0.21 -3.35 -1.94
CA GLU A 23 0.99 -3.37 -2.76
C GLU A 23 0.88 -2.26 -3.79
N LEU A 24 1.91 -1.44 -3.90
CA LEU A 24 1.96 -0.30 -4.81
C LEU A 24 2.91 -0.61 -5.96
N ASP A 25 2.34 -0.86 -7.13
CA ASP A 25 3.04 -1.29 -8.34
C ASP A 25 2.21 -0.87 -9.58
N GLN A 26 2.72 -0.24 -10.65
CA GLN A 26 3.99 0.43 -10.90
C GLN A 26 3.79 1.96 -10.89
N ILE A 27 4.82 2.73 -10.51
CA ILE A 27 4.83 4.20 -10.59
C ILE A 27 5.96 4.69 -11.49
N ALA A 28 5.63 5.54 -12.44
CA ALA A 28 6.59 6.19 -13.32
C ALA A 28 6.20 7.66 -13.56
N ILE A 29 7.22 8.51 -13.70
CA ILE A 29 7.07 9.90 -14.14
C ILE A 29 7.81 10.03 -15.47
N HIS A 30 7.13 10.61 -16.45
CA HIS A 30 7.72 10.90 -17.76
C HIS A 30 9.01 11.73 -17.58
N PRO A 31 10.11 11.44 -18.31
CA PRO A 31 11.42 12.07 -18.11
C PRO A 31 11.40 13.60 -18.00
N ASP A 32 10.62 14.27 -18.86
CA ASP A 32 10.49 15.73 -18.88
C ASP A 32 9.91 16.35 -17.60
N PHE A 33 9.35 15.53 -16.71
CA PHE A 33 8.69 15.97 -15.48
C PHE A 33 9.37 15.42 -14.21
N GLN A 34 10.54 14.80 -14.34
CA GLN A 34 11.32 14.30 -13.21
C GLN A 34 11.99 15.44 -12.43
N GLY A 35 12.36 15.20 -11.17
CA GLY A 35 13.00 16.21 -10.31
C GLY A 35 12.07 17.29 -9.75
N LEU A 36 10.79 17.30 -10.16
CA LEU A 36 9.79 18.29 -9.73
C LEU A 36 8.98 17.85 -8.49
N GLY A 37 9.35 16.74 -7.85
CA GLY A 37 8.61 16.19 -6.71
C GLY A 37 7.28 15.50 -7.06
N LEU A 38 6.97 15.33 -8.35
CA LEU A 38 5.70 14.74 -8.81
C LEU A 38 5.52 13.28 -8.39
N SER A 39 6.59 12.48 -8.31
CA SER A 39 6.50 11.10 -7.82
C SER A 39 5.92 11.05 -6.41
N LYS A 40 6.35 11.96 -5.53
CA LYS A 40 5.85 12.04 -4.15
C LYS A 40 4.38 12.42 -4.12
N ALA A 41 3.98 13.42 -4.91
CA ALA A 41 2.59 13.83 -5.01
C ALA A 41 1.72 12.67 -5.52
N LEU A 42 2.13 12.02 -6.61
CA LEU A 42 1.40 10.89 -7.20
C LEU A 42 1.21 9.75 -6.20
N ILE A 43 2.26 9.37 -5.47
CA ILE A 43 2.18 8.32 -4.43
C ILE A 43 1.18 8.71 -3.34
N VAL A 44 1.32 9.91 -2.77
CA VAL A 44 0.50 10.35 -1.63
C VAL A 44 -0.97 10.42 -2.02
N GLU A 45 -1.29 11.07 -3.13
CA GLU A 45 -2.68 11.24 -3.56
C GLU A 45 -3.29 9.89 -3.96
N SER A 46 -2.54 9.01 -4.63
CA SER A 46 -3.03 7.65 -4.94
C SER A 46 -3.34 6.84 -3.67
N LEU A 47 -2.48 6.92 -2.65
CA LEU A 47 -2.71 6.22 -1.39
C LEU A 47 -3.90 6.79 -0.61
N LYS A 48 -4.12 8.11 -0.67
CA LYS A 48 -5.31 8.75 -0.07
C LYS A 48 -6.59 8.32 -0.77
N ASP A 49 -6.58 8.28 -2.11
CA ASP A 49 -7.74 7.82 -2.88
C ASP A 49 -8.12 6.38 -2.52
N VAL A 50 -7.13 5.48 -2.43
CA VAL A 50 -7.35 4.10 -2.00
C VAL A 50 -7.83 4.02 -0.54
N GLU A 51 -7.24 4.81 0.37
CA GLU A 51 -7.67 4.87 1.77
C GLU A 51 -9.14 5.31 1.88
N ASN A 52 -9.55 6.34 1.14
CA ASN A 52 -10.93 6.83 1.13
C ASN A 52 -11.92 5.75 0.66
N GLU A 53 -11.57 5.02 -0.39
CA GLU A 53 -12.35 3.88 -0.90
C GLU A 53 -12.47 2.72 0.10
N LEU A 54 -11.43 2.50 0.90
CA LEU A 54 -11.43 1.50 1.97
C LEU A 54 -12.24 1.96 3.17
N LEU A 55 -12.11 3.22 3.58
CA LEU A 55 -12.86 3.81 4.69
C LEU A 55 -14.37 3.76 4.44
N ALA A 56 -14.81 4.03 3.21
CA ALA A 56 -16.22 3.86 2.80
C ALA A 56 -16.74 2.42 3.02
N LYS A 57 -15.84 1.43 3.08
CA LYS A 57 -16.15 0.01 3.32
C LYS A 57 -15.87 -0.42 4.77
N ASN A 58 -15.57 0.52 5.67
CA ASN A 58 -15.07 0.28 7.03
C ASN A 58 -13.81 -0.59 7.02
N GLN A 59 -12.84 -0.21 6.19
CA GLN A 59 -11.51 -0.81 6.10
C GLN A 59 -10.47 0.32 6.09
N LYS A 60 -9.20 -0.02 6.34
CA LYS A 60 -8.10 0.95 6.24
C LYS A 60 -6.79 0.28 5.84
N ILE A 61 -5.87 1.04 5.27
CA ILE A 61 -4.51 0.60 4.98
C ILE A 61 -3.74 0.43 6.29
N LYS A 62 -3.21 -0.78 6.49
CA LYS A 62 -2.35 -1.16 7.61
C LYS A 62 -0.87 -1.00 7.26
N SER A 63 -0.52 -1.36 6.03
CA SER A 63 0.85 -1.34 5.55
C SER A 63 0.86 -1.26 4.03
N VAL A 64 1.92 -0.64 3.50
CA VAL A 64 2.21 -0.59 2.07
C VAL A 64 3.45 -1.42 1.79
N LEU A 65 3.41 -2.19 0.71
CA LEU A 65 4.51 -2.94 0.14
C LEU A 65 4.87 -2.34 -1.22
N VAL A 66 6.15 -2.25 -1.52
CA VAL A 66 6.66 -1.83 -2.83
C VAL A 66 7.85 -2.70 -3.22
N THR A 67 8.01 -2.93 -4.53
CA THR A 67 9.21 -3.51 -5.11
C THR A 67 9.92 -2.49 -5.97
N THR A 68 11.25 -2.47 -5.91
CA THR A 68 12.07 -1.67 -6.81
C THR A 68 13.48 -2.23 -6.91
N GLY A 69 14.17 -1.99 -8.02
CA GLY A 69 15.55 -2.43 -8.19
C GLY A 69 16.44 -1.91 -7.06
N GLY A 70 17.36 -2.74 -6.56
CA GLY A 70 18.16 -2.40 -5.36
C GLY A 70 18.96 -1.09 -5.46
N ASN A 71 19.33 -0.68 -6.68
CA ASN A 71 20.06 0.56 -6.97
C ASN A 71 19.17 1.67 -7.54
N ASN A 72 17.84 1.51 -7.51
CA ASN A 72 16.90 2.47 -8.06
C ASN A 72 16.71 3.64 -7.07
N PHE A 73 16.73 4.87 -7.59
CA PHE A 73 16.44 6.08 -6.82
C PHE A 73 15.06 6.04 -6.14
N ALA A 74 14.11 5.29 -6.70
CA ALA A 74 12.79 5.09 -6.10
C ALA A 74 12.85 4.52 -4.67
N LYS A 75 13.85 3.70 -4.33
CA LYS A 75 14.07 3.20 -2.96
C LYS A 75 14.10 4.35 -1.95
N LYS A 76 14.91 5.38 -2.25
CA LYS A 76 15.06 6.56 -1.39
C LYS A 76 13.76 7.35 -1.26
N ILE A 77 12.97 7.45 -2.33
CA ILE A 77 11.66 8.11 -2.31
C ILE A 77 10.74 7.40 -1.30
N TYR A 78 10.68 6.07 -1.32
CA TYR A 78 9.82 5.30 -0.41
C TYR A 78 10.29 5.37 1.05
N GLU A 79 11.59 5.29 1.29
CA GLU A 79 12.21 5.50 2.61
C GLU A 79 11.85 6.89 3.17
N ASP A 80 12.04 7.94 2.37
CA ASP A 80 11.81 9.32 2.82
C ASP A 80 10.33 9.67 2.99
N LEU A 81 9.47 9.10 2.13
CA LEU A 81 8.05 9.46 2.11
C LEU A 81 7.24 8.77 3.20
N PHE A 82 7.48 7.47 3.41
CA PHE A 82 6.67 6.66 4.32
C PHE A 82 7.48 5.69 5.17
N ASN A 83 8.78 5.97 5.37
CA ASN A 83 9.68 5.18 6.20
C ASN A 83 9.71 3.69 5.80
N ALA A 84 9.69 3.42 4.50
CA ALA A 84 9.76 2.06 3.98
C ALA A 84 11.08 1.39 4.40
N GLN A 85 11.00 0.16 4.90
CA GLN A 85 12.16 -0.61 5.31
C GLN A 85 12.34 -1.80 4.39
N GLU A 86 13.58 -2.11 4.02
CA GLU A 86 13.90 -3.32 3.27
C GLU A 86 13.64 -4.55 4.14
N VAL A 87 12.82 -5.47 3.64
CA VAL A 87 12.42 -6.68 4.38
C VAL A 87 12.81 -7.97 3.65
N ALA A 88 13.08 -7.89 2.35
CA ALA A 88 13.57 -9.01 1.55
C ALA A 88 14.25 -8.51 0.28
N ILE A 89 15.09 -9.36 -0.30
CA ILE A 89 15.64 -9.20 -1.65
C ILE A 89 15.14 -10.39 -2.47
N ILE A 90 14.58 -10.11 -3.64
CA ILE A 90 14.17 -11.13 -4.60
C ILE A 90 15.20 -11.11 -5.72
N SER A 91 16.04 -12.14 -5.74
CA SER A 91 17.02 -12.32 -6.81
C SER A 91 16.31 -12.65 -8.11
N ASP A 92 16.79 -12.09 -9.21
CA ASP A 92 16.34 -12.41 -10.58
C ASP A 92 14.82 -12.32 -10.81
N LEU A 93 14.12 -11.39 -10.12
CA LEU A 93 12.69 -11.16 -10.36
C LEU A 93 12.45 -10.55 -11.75
N TYR A 94 13.34 -9.64 -12.16
CA TYR A 94 13.40 -9.05 -13.49
C TYR A 94 14.83 -9.16 -14.05
N SER A 95 15.35 -8.09 -14.65
CA SER A 95 16.73 -8.03 -15.16
C SER A 95 17.80 -7.92 -14.07
N ALA A 96 17.41 -7.65 -12.82
CA ALA A 96 18.29 -7.48 -11.67
C ALA A 96 17.53 -7.82 -10.37
N PRO A 97 18.24 -7.94 -9.22
CA PRO A 97 17.60 -8.10 -7.92
C PRO A 97 16.69 -6.92 -7.56
N GLU A 98 15.50 -7.25 -7.07
CA GLU A 98 14.50 -6.30 -6.57
C GLU A 98 14.50 -6.32 -5.04
N VAL A 99 14.46 -5.14 -4.42
CA VAL A 99 14.27 -5.00 -2.97
C VAL A 99 12.78 -4.88 -2.67
N TYR A 100 12.33 -5.67 -1.71
CA TYR A 100 10.98 -5.62 -1.17
C TYR A 100 10.99 -4.69 0.03
N LEU A 101 10.32 -3.54 -0.09
CA LEU A 101 10.21 -2.56 0.99
C LEU A 101 8.82 -2.61 1.61
N LYS A 102 8.75 -2.44 2.92
CA LYS A 102 7.51 -2.41 3.69
C LYS A 102 7.45 -1.18 4.58
N ALA A 103 6.32 -0.49 4.55
CA ALA A 103 5.97 0.53 5.51
C ALA A 103 4.74 0.14 6.31
N ASN A 104 4.77 0.41 7.60
CA ASN A 104 3.62 0.24 8.49
C ASN A 104 2.83 1.55 8.59
N ARG A 105 1.65 1.49 9.20
CA ARG A 105 0.77 2.65 9.38
C ARG A 105 1.49 3.84 10.02
N GLU A 106 2.43 3.61 10.91
CA GLU A 106 3.20 4.67 11.58
C GLU A 106 4.03 5.52 10.61
N GLY A 107 4.43 4.97 9.45
CA GLY A 107 5.09 5.72 8.39
C GLY A 107 4.13 6.41 7.42
N LEU A 108 2.84 6.04 7.43
CA LEU A 108 1.81 6.54 6.50
C LEU A 108 1.01 7.70 7.11
N VAL A 109 1.68 8.58 7.87
CA VAL A 109 1.04 9.64 8.67
C VAL A 109 0.17 10.60 7.85
N PHE A 110 0.45 10.74 6.55
CA PHE A 110 -0.33 11.58 5.63
C PHE A 110 -1.72 11.01 5.32
N LEU A 111 -2.02 9.76 5.70
CA LEU A 111 -3.36 9.16 5.61
C LEU A 111 -4.24 9.50 6.83
N ASP A 112 -3.64 9.91 7.95
CA ASP A 112 -4.36 10.23 9.19
C ASP A 112 -4.69 11.72 9.32
N ALA A 113 -4.21 12.56 8.39
CA ALA A 113 -4.54 13.97 8.33
C ALA A 113 -6.05 14.11 8.02
N ARG A 114 -6.81 14.57 9.01
CA ARG A 114 -8.24 14.84 8.88
C ARG A 114 -8.45 15.82 7.74
N ILE A 115 -9.32 15.47 6.79
CA ILE A 115 -9.99 16.45 5.93
C ILE A 115 -10.73 17.37 6.91
N ILE A 116 -10.24 18.61 7.05
CA ILE A 116 -10.91 19.68 7.80
C ILE A 116 -12.06 20.20 6.96
#